data_AF-A0A957TIM4-F1
#
_entry.id   AF-A0A957TIM4-F1
#
_cell.length_a   1.000
_cell.length_b   1.000
_cell.length_c   1.000
_cell.angle_alpha   90.00
_cell.angle_beta   90.00
_cell.angle_gamma   90.00
#
_symmetry.space_group_name_H-M   'P 1'
#
loop_
_entity.id
_entity.type
_entity.pdbx_description
1 polymer ?
#
loop_
_entity_poly.entity_id
_entity_poly.type
_entity_poly.pdbx_seq_one_letter_code
_entity_poly.pdbx_strand_id
1 'polypeptide(L)'
;MTYTYLLLALTVVLSIGAGVLAFLAYRNHTENATHYHLLAGLAVLLVACIVPTPLTLPYKAAIVLGLLLVLVGTVLHRLLRLPVAVAQTFDLITILLFAAAFASLHPLKWPTPWLLVLVLVGAILYWGIQPKLAELKGTIGLYLVALLLMSWQALEVLVTAPALWSWLIAGGVLSLLAAKLLAVVHYGYQAQSSIYDATALRRATEARPAWLERLLSRYTILQRLWQWLRRVSERGQQLATQLLERLQLPRLAQKSALVLPLILLLWQWCTALSIWGPSLAILVAR
;
A
#
# COMPACT_ATOMS: atom_id res chain seq x y z
N MET A 1 -32.35 -17.09 -9.14
CA MET A 1 -31.46 -17.81 -8.18
C MET A 1 -30.19 -18.36 -8.82
N THR A 2 -30.24 -18.91 -10.05
CA THR A 2 -29.05 -19.43 -10.78
C THR A 2 -27.89 -18.44 -10.91
N TYR A 3 -28.14 -17.17 -11.21
CA TYR A 3 -27.08 -16.15 -11.33
C TYR A 3 -26.31 -15.90 -10.02
N THR A 4 -26.98 -15.97 -8.87
CA THR A 4 -26.35 -15.74 -7.57
C THR A 4 -25.33 -16.83 -7.24
N TYR A 5 -25.65 -18.09 -7.54
CA TYR A 5 -24.72 -19.22 -7.36
C TYR A 5 -23.53 -19.15 -8.30
N LEU A 6 -23.74 -18.73 -9.54
CA LEU A 6 -22.65 -18.52 -10.51
C LEU A 6 -21.68 -17.43 -10.03
N LEU A 7 -22.21 -16.28 -9.60
CA LEU A 7 -21.40 -15.19 -9.06
C LEU A 7 -20.64 -15.60 -7.79
N LEU A 8 -21.25 -16.45 -6.97
CA LEU A 8 -20.62 -16.97 -5.77
C LEU A 8 -19.48 -17.93 -6.11
N ALA A 9 -19.71 -18.88 -7.01
CA ALA A 9 -18.68 -19.80 -7.47
C ALA A 9 -17.51 -19.02 -8.09
N LEU A 10 -17.79 -18.02 -8.92
CA LEU A 10 -16.77 -17.19 -9.55
C LEU A 10 -15.93 -16.43 -8.52
N THR A 11 -16.56 -15.83 -7.51
CA THR A 11 -15.84 -15.08 -6.46
C THR A 11 -15.02 -15.99 -5.57
N VAL A 12 -15.50 -17.19 -5.24
CA VAL A 12 -14.71 -18.20 -4.51
C VAL A 12 -13.48 -18.60 -5.33
N VAL A 13 -13.65 -18.95 -6.61
CA VAL A 13 -12.55 -19.33 -7.50
C VAL A 13 -11.52 -18.21 -7.64
N LEU A 14 -11.96 -16.97 -7.84
CA LEU A 14 -11.07 -15.82 -7.94
C LEU A 14 -10.34 -15.53 -6.62
N SER A 15 -11.00 -15.71 -5.48
CA SER A 15 -10.39 -15.49 -4.16
C SER A 15 -9.34 -16.55 -3.84
N ILE A 16 -9.64 -17.83 -4.11
CA ILE A 16 -8.67 -18.93 -3.99
C ILE A 16 -7.50 -18.68 -4.95
N GLY A 17 -7.79 -18.32 -6.21
CA GLY A 17 -6.79 -17.98 -7.20
C GLY A 17 -5.88 -16.83 -6.73
N ALA A 18 -6.44 -15.76 -6.18
CA ALA A 18 -5.67 -14.65 -5.61
C ALA A 18 -4.78 -15.09 -4.46
N GLY A 19 -5.28 -15.94 -3.55
CA GLY A 19 -4.51 -16.50 -2.45
C GLY A 19 -3.35 -17.37 -2.94
N VAL A 20 -3.60 -18.26 -3.91
CA VAL A 20 -2.55 -19.10 -4.53
C VAL A 20 -1.51 -18.24 -5.23
N LEU A 21 -1.93 -17.22 -6.00
CA LEU A 21 -1.01 -16.31 -6.67
C LEU A 21 -0.17 -15.52 -5.65
N ALA A 22 -0.77 -15.02 -4.57
CA ALA A 22 -0.05 -14.33 -3.51
C ALA A 22 0.98 -15.25 -2.80
N PHE A 23 0.62 -16.52 -2.59
CA PHE A 23 1.53 -17.52 -2.04
C PHE A 23 2.68 -17.86 -2.99
N LEU A 24 2.39 -18.03 -4.29
CA LEU A 24 3.41 -18.25 -5.31
C LEU A 24 4.33 -17.03 -5.47
N ALA A 25 3.79 -15.82 -5.36
CA ALA A 25 4.57 -14.58 -5.33
C ALA A 25 5.58 -14.58 -4.18
N TYR A 26 5.14 -15.03 -3.00
CA TYR A 26 6.00 -15.14 -1.83
C TYR A 26 7.09 -16.22 -2.00
N ARG A 27 6.73 -17.41 -2.49
CA ARG A 27 7.65 -18.54 -2.64
C ARG A 27 8.71 -18.29 -3.73
N ASN A 28 8.32 -17.63 -4.81
CA ASN A 28 9.22 -17.37 -5.93
C ASN A 28 9.96 -16.05 -5.70
N HIS A 29 11.20 -16.11 -5.21
CA HIS A 29 12.05 -14.92 -5.04
C HIS A 29 12.59 -14.32 -6.35
N THR A 30 12.08 -14.74 -7.50
CA THR A 30 12.58 -14.34 -8.84
C THR A 30 11.82 -13.12 -9.38
N GLU A 31 12.24 -12.60 -10.54
CA GLU A 31 11.53 -11.51 -11.25
C GLU A 31 10.03 -11.79 -11.45
N ASN A 32 9.61 -13.06 -11.41
CA ASN A 32 8.22 -13.47 -11.58
C ASN A 32 7.31 -13.15 -10.37
N ALA A 33 7.87 -12.94 -9.16
CA ALA A 33 7.11 -12.63 -7.95
C ALA A 33 6.09 -11.50 -8.17
N THR A 34 6.49 -10.48 -8.92
CA THR A 34 5.68 -9.28 -9.10
C THR A 34 4.53 -9.49 -10.09
N HIS A 35 4.70 -10.38 -11.07
CA HIS A 35 3.59 -10.75 -11.96
C HIS A 35 2.47 -11.40 -11.17
N TYR A 36 2.81 -12.30 -10.24
CA TYR A 36 1.85 -12.93 -9.35
C TYR A 36 1.15 -11.93 -8.42
N HIS A 37 1.87 -10.93 -7.88
CA HIS A 37 1.25 -9.87 -7.10
C HIS A 37 0.23 -9.02 -7.89
N LEU A 38 0.57 -8.65 -9.13
CA LEU A 38 -0.35 -7.90 -10.00
C LEU A 38 -1.61 -8.73 -10.32
N LEU A 39 -1.43 -10.01 -10.66
CA LEU A 39 -2.54 -10.92 -10.95
C LEU A 39 -3.41 -11.15 -9.72
N ALA A 40 -2.83 -11.28 -8.52
CA ALA A 40 -3.58 -11.38 -7.27
C ALA A 40 -4.40 -10.10 -7.01
N GLY A 41 -3.78 -8.91 -7.17
CA GLY A 41 -4.49 -7.63 -7.02
C GLY A 41 -5.64 -7.47 -8.02
N LEU A 42 -5.43 -7.86 -9.28
CA LEU A 42 -6.46 -7.84 -10.32
C LEU A 42 -7.60 -8.83 -10.02
N ALA A 43 -7.28 -10.03 -9.54
CA ALA A 43 -8.28 -11.02 -9.15
C ALA A 43 -9.16 -10.50 -8.01
N VAL A 44 -8.56 -9.90 -6.97
CA VAL A 44 -9.33 -9.31 -5.85
C VAL A 44 -10.14 -8.09 -6.31
N LEU A 45 -9.63 -7.28 -7.23
CA LEU A 45 -10.38 -6.18 -7.85
C LEU A 45 -11.61 -6.70 -8.60
N LEU A 46 -11.47 -7.75 -9.39
CA LEU A 46 -12.58 -8.37 -10.10
C LEU A 46 -13.62 -8.92 -9.12
N VAL A 47 -13.19 -9.59 -8.05
CA VAL A 47 -14.08 -10.02 -6.96
C VAL A 47 -14.85 -8.82 -6.41
N ALA A 48 -14.17 -7.74 -6.03
CA ALA A 48 -14.82 -6.55 -5.47
C ALA A 48 -15.86 -5.93 -6.42
N CYS A 49 -15.59 -5.93 -7.73
CA CYS A 49 -16.52 -5.42 -8.73
C CYS A 49 -17.76 -6.32 -8.90
N ILE A 50 -17.56 -7.64 -8.91
CA ILE A 50 -18.58 -8.65 -9.23
C ILE A 50 -19.46 -9.00 -8.02
N VAL A 51 -18.97 -8.82 -6.79
CA VAL A 51 -19.74 -9.12 -5.57
C VAL A 51 -21.09 -8.41 -5.62
N PRO A 52 -22.21 -9.18 -5.56
CA PRO A 52 -23.55 -8.62 -5.60
C PRO A 52 -23.83 -7.80 -4.34
N THR A 53 -24.45 -6.64 -4.53
CA THR A 53 -24.84 -5.71 -3.45
C THR A 53 -25.93 -6.33 -2.58
N PRO A 54 -25.68 -6.44 -1.27
CA PRO A 54 -26.35 -5.51 -0.36
C PRO A 54 -25.38 -4.64 0.47
N LEU A 55 -24.16 -4.41 -0.03
CA LEU A 55 -23.19 -3.53 0.62
C LEU A 55 -23.48 -2.06 0.29
N THR A 56 -23.22 -1.16 1.24
CA THR A 56 -23.36 0.28 1.02
C THR A 56 -22.41 0.74 -0.11
N LEU A 57 -22.87 1.66 -0.96
CA LEU A 57 -22.05 2.28 -2.00
C LEU A 57 -20.68 2.78 -1.49
N PRO A 58 -20.58 3.51 -0.36
CA PRO A 58 -19.29 3.99 0.15
C PRO A 58 -18.30 2.86 0.48
N TYR A 59 -18.77 1.74 1.03
CA TYR A 59 -17.93 0.58 1.31
C TYR A 59 -17.30 0.05 0.02
N LYS A 60 -18.13 -0.21 -1.00
CA LYS A 60 -17.67 -0.75 -2.28
C LYS A 60 -16.71 0.20 -2.98
N ALA A 61 -17.02 1.50 -2.99
CA ALA A 61 -16.17 2.52 -3.57
C ALA A 61 -14.79 2.58 -2.90
N ALA A 62 -14.73 2.54 -1.57
CA ALA A 62 -13.48 2.57 -0.82
C ALA A 62 -12.62 1.31 -1.08
N ILE A 63 -13.21 0.12 -1.10
CA ILE A 63 -12.50 -1.13 -1.43
C ILE A 63 -11.95 -1.10 -2.86
N VAL A 64 -12.78 -0.72 -3.85
CA VAL A 64 -12.35 -0.66 -5.25
C VAL A 64 -11.25 0.38 -5.44
N LEU A 65 -11.40 1.57 -4.86
CA LEU A 65 -10.39 2.62 -4.91
C LEU A 65 -9.07 2.17 -4.28
N GLY A 66 -9.12 1.52 -3.11
CA GLY A 66 -7.94 0.98 -2.44
C GLY A 66 -7.22 -0.07 -3.29
N LEU A 67 -7.95 -0.99 -3.93
CA LEU A 67 -7.36 -1.99 -4.82
C LEU A 67 -6.73 -1.36 -6.07
N LEU A 68 -7.37 -0.35 -6.65
CA LEU A 68 -6.81 0.42 -7.76
C LEU A 68 -5.51 1.14 -7.34
N LEU A 69 -5.48 1.73 -6.15
CA LEU A 69 -4.27 2.39 -5.64
C LEU A 69 -3.11 1.42 -5.44
N VAL A 70 -3.37 0.19 -4.96
CA VAL A 70 -2.33 -0.87 -4.86
C VAL A 70 -1.79 -1.23 -6.24
N LEU A 71 -2.66 -1.39 -7.24
CA LEU A 71 -2.24 -1.68 -8.61
C LEU A 71 -1.43 -0.53 -9.19
N VAL A 72 -1.88 0.71 -9.01
CA VAL A 72 -1.14 1.91 -9.43
C VAL A 72 0.23 1.96 -8.75
N GLY A 73 0.30 1.81 -7.43
CA GLY A 73 1.56 1.79 -6.70
C GLY A 73 2.52 0.72 -7.21
N THR A 74 2.01 -0.49 -7.47
CA THR A 74 2.80 -1.61 -7.99
C THR A 74 3.29 -1.34 -9.42
N VAL A 75 2.44 -0.81 -10.29
CA VAL A 75 2.79 -0.43 -11.67
C VAL A 75 3.80 0.70 -11.68
N LEU A 76 3.60 1.76 -10.90
CA LEU A 76 4.54 2.88 -10.81
C LEU A 76 5.92 2.41 -10.33
N HIS A 77 5.98 1.56 -9.31
CA HIS A 77 7.25 1.02 -8.83
C HIS A 77 7.95 0.17 -9.89
N ARG A 78 7.24 -0.69 -10.62
CA ARG A 78 7.86 -1.58 -11.62
C ARG A 78 8.17 -0.89 -12.94
N LEU A 79 7.17 -0.22 -13.52
CA LEU A 79 7.21 0.31 -14.87
C LEU A 79 8.06 1.57 -14.94
N LEU A 80 7.94 2.43 -13.93
CA LEU A 80 8.67 3.70 -13.85
C LEU A 80 9.90 3.63 -12.94
N ARG A 81 10.17 2.45 -12.33
CA ARG A 81 11.27 2.25 -11.37
C ARG A 81 11.26 3.28 -10.23
N LEU A 82 10.06 3.71 -9.80
CA LEU A 82 9.97 4.63 -8.67
C LEU A 82 10.49 3.98 -7.38
N PRO A 83 11.00 4.77 -6.43
CA PRO A 83 11.44 4.25 -5.14
C PRO A 83 10.35 3.42 -4.47
N VAL A 84 10.74 2.33 -3.80
CA VAL A 84 9.82 1.42 -3.09
C VAL A 84 8.92 2.19 -2.11
N ALA A 85 9.45 3.24 -1.49
CA ALA A 85 8.70 4.12 -0.59
C ALA A 85 7.42 4.69 -1.23
N VAL A 86 7.41 4.98 -2.54
CA VAL A 86 6.23 5.50 -3.23
C VAL A 86 5.13 4.43 -3.29
N ALA A 87 5.46 3.19 -3.70
CA ALA A 87 4.49 2.10 -3.72
C ALA A 87 3.97 1.78 -2.33
N GLN A 88 4.84 1.81 -1.33
CA GLN A 88 4.45 1.67 0.07
C GLN A 88 3.42 2.75 0.44
N THR A 89 3.66 4.03 0.14
CA THR A 89 2.68 5.10 0.44
C THR A 89 1.28 4.80 -0.15
N PHE A 90 1.21 4.29 -1.38
CA PHE A 90 -0.07 3.83 -1.95
C PHE A 90 -0.67 2.67 -1.16
N ASP A 91 0.13 1.69 -0.76
CA ASP A 91 -0.33 0.58 0.10
C ASP A 91 -0.86 1.08 1.45
N LEU A 92 -0.21 2.06 2.09
CA LEU A 92 -0.69 2.64 3.35
C LEU A 92 -2.05 3.33 3.17
N ILE A 93 -2.19 4.14 2.12
CA ILE A 93 -3.46 4.80 1.80
C ILE A 93 -4.55 3.74 1.57
N THR A 94 -4.23 2.65 0.88
CA THR A 94 -5.15 1.53 0.69
C THR A 94 -5.56 0.87 2.00
N ILE A 95 -4.61 0.61 2.90
CA ILE A 95 -4.90 0.03 4.23
C ILE A 95 -5.86 0.94 5.00
N LEU A 96 -5.63 2.26 4.97
CA LEU A 96 -6.51 3.23 5.62
C LEU A 96 -7.90 3.29 4.97
N LEU A 97 -7.98 3.24 3.63
CA LEU A 97 -9.26 3.17 2.92
C LEU A 97 -10.03 1.89 3.26
N PHE A 98 -9.34 0.76 3.38
CA PHE A 98 -9.96 -0.50 3.79
C PHE A 98 -10.44 -0.43 5.24
N ALA A 99 -9.65 0.14 6.14
CA ALA A 99 -10.07 0.35 7.53
C ALA A 99 -11.33 1.23 7.61
N ALA A 100 -11.36 2.33 6.86
CA ALA A 100 -12.53 3.21 6.77
C ALA A 100 -13.73 2.50 6.12
N ALA A 101 -13.51 1.67 5.10
CA ALA A 101 -14.57 0.87 4.49
C ALA A 101 -15.20 -0.05 5.54
N PHE A 102 -14.41 -0.89 6.22
CA PHE A 102 -14.93 -1.80 7.24
C PHE A 102 -15.62 -1.06 8.40
N ALA A 103 -15.06 0.06 8.86
CA ALA A 103 -15.68 0.91 9.89
C ALA A 103 -17.01 1.56 9.43
N SER A 104 -17.25 1.70 8.13
CA SER A 104 -18.55 2.19 7.62
C SER A 104 -19.67 1.15 7.71
N LEU A 105 -19.33 -0.14 7.79
CA LEU A 105 -20.31 -1.23 7.95
C LEU A 105 -20.62 -1.51 9.41
N HIS A 106 -19.68 -1.22 10.31
CA HIS A 106 -19.86 -1.45 11.73
C HIS A 106 -19.36 -0.23 12.52
N PRO A 107 -20.23 0.48 13.26
CA PRO A 107 -19.81 1.65 14.04
C PRO A 107 -18.71 1.25 15.03
N LEU A 108 -17.76 2.15 15.29
CA LEU A 108 -16.71 1.92 16.29
C LEU A 108 -17.38 1.67 17.65
N LYS A 109 -17.40 0.41 18.07
CA LYS A 109 -17.77 -0.01 19.42
C LYS A 109 -16.51 -0.16 20.25
N TRP A 110 -16.70 -0.39 21.54
CA TRP A 110 -15.62 -0.75 22.45
C TRP A 110 -14.77 -1.88 21.86
N PRO A 111 -13.43 -1.82 22.03
CA PRO A 111 -12.52 -2.83 21.54
C PRO A 111 -12.94 -4.20 22.04
N THR A 112 -13.14 -5.10 21.08
CA THR A 112 -13.50 -6.48 21.33
C THR A 112 -12.27 -7.31 21.70
N PRO A 113 -12.45 -8.49 22.32
CA PRO A 113 -11.33 -9.30 22.81
C PRO A 113 -10.31 -9.67 21.73
N TRP A 114 -10.72 -9.80 20.46
CA TRP A 114 -9.79 -10.10 19.36
C TRP A 114 -8.85 -8.95 19.02
N LEU A 115 -9.16 -7.70 19.39
CA LEU A 115 -8.18 -6.61 19.28
C LEU A 115 -6.93 -6.91 20.13
N LEU A 116 -7.09 -7.49 21.32
CA LEU A 116 -5.94 -7.88 22.16
C LEU A 116 -5.08 -8.94 21.48
N VAL A 117 -5.70 -9.92 20.84
CA VAL A 117 -5.00 -10.96 20.06
C VAL A 117 -4.24 -10.32 18.90
N LEU A 118 -4.88 -9.41 18.16
CA LEU A 118 -4.23 -8.68 17.07
C LEU A 118 -3.05 -7.83 17.58
N VAL A 119 -3.23 -7.06 18.66
CA VAL A 119 -2.17 -6.25 19.27
C VAL A 119 -1.00 -7.13 19.71
N LEU A 120 -1.27 -8.30 20.31
CA LEU A 120 -0.22 -9.25 20.68
C LEU A 120 0.55 -9.77 19.47
N VAL A 121 -0.16 -10.20 18.42
CA VAL A 121 0.46 -10.65 17.16
C VAL A 121 1.27 -9.53 16.53
N GLY A 122 0.72 -8.32 16.46
CA GLY A 122 1.41 -7.14 15.96
C GLY A 122 2.67 -6.82 16.77
N ALA A 123 2.60 -6.89 18.10
CA ALA A 123 3.74 -6.67 18.98
C ALA A 123 4.84 -7.72 18.77
N ILE A 124 4.49 -9.00 18.62
CA ILE A 124 5.44 -10.09 18.30
C ILE A 124 6.12 -9.83 16.96
N LEU A 125 5.34 -9.48 15.92
CA LEU A 125 5.88 -9.14 14.60
C LEU A 125 6.79 -7.92 14.69
N TYR A 126 6.37 -6.86 15.36
CA TYR A 126 7.17 -5.66 15.57
C TYR A 126 8.48 -6.00 16.27
N TRP A 127 8.44 -6.76 17.36
CA TRP A 127 9.62 -7.15 18.12
C TRP A 127 10.63 -7.94 17.28
N GLY A 128 10.16 -8.90 16.46
CA GLY A 128 11.03 -9.68 15.57
C GLY A 128 11.69 -8.85 14.46
N ILE A 129 11.05 -7.74 14.07
CA ILE A 129 11.46 -6.87 12.97
C ILE A 129 12.30 -5.67 13.46
N GLN A 130 12.01 -5.16 14.66
CA GLN A 130 12.60 -3.96 15.26
C GLN A 130 14.13 -3.91 15.34
N PRO A 131 14.89 -5.01 15.63
CA PRO A 131 16.34 -4.92 15.71
C PRO A 131 16.99 -4.66 14.35
N LYS A 132 16.32 -5.03 13.25
CA LYS A 132 16.86 -4.91 11.89
C LYS A 132 16.58 -3.55 11.26
N LEU A 133 15.55 -2.85 11.73
CA LEU A 133 15.04 -1.63 11.09
C LEU A 133 15.14 -0.42 12.02
N ALA A 134 16.30 -0.24 12.65
CA ALA A 134 16.52 0.78 13.65
C ALA A 134 16.15 2.20 13.19
N GLU A 135 16.33 2.47 11.89
CA GLU A 135 16.07 3.75 11.24
C GLU A 135 14.62 3.95 10.78
N LEU A 136 13.87 2.85 10.56
CA LEU A 136 12.51 2.87 10.00
C LEU A 136 11.43 2.50 11.03
N LYS A 137 11.78 2.46 12.32
CA LYS A 137 10.89 2.05 13.42
C LYS A 137 9.56 2.79 13.43
N GLY A 138 9.59 4.11 13.17
CA GLY A 138 8.40 4.96 13.17
C GLY A 138 7.45 4.61 12.02
N THR A 139 7.97 4.50 10.80
CA THR A 139 7.18 4.11 9.62
C THR A 139 6.60 2.71 9.78
N ILE A 140 7.40 1.73 10.21
CA ILE A 140 6.92 0.36 10.42
C ILE A 140 5.83 0.32 11.51
N GLY A 141 6.02 1.07 12.59
CA GLY A 141 5.01 1.21 13.64
C GLY A 141 3.69 1.76 13.09
N LEU A 142 3.75 2.81 12.26
CA LEU A 142 2.57 3.40 11.62
C LEU A 142 1.85 2.38 10.71
N TYR A 143 2.59 1.65 9.87
CA TYR A 143 2.00 0.60 9.02
C TYR A 143 1.34 -0.48 9.85
N LEU A 144 2.02 -0.93 10.91
CA LEU A 144 1.51 -1.98 11.76
C LEU A 144 0.23 -1.53 12.47
N VAL A 145 0.18 -0.30 13.00
CA VAL A 145 -1.03 0.25 13.62
C VAL A 145 -2.18 0.33 12.62
N ALA A 146 -1.94 0.87 11.41
CA ALA A 146 -2.95 0.95 10.37
C ALA A 146 -3.48 -0.45 9.97
N LEU A 147 -2.58 -1.42 9.89
CA LEU A 147 -2.86 -2.81 9.54
C LEU A 147 -3.66 -3.53 10.64
N LEU A 148 -3.31 -3.31 11.91
CA LEU A 148 -4.05 -3.82 13.06
C LEU A 148 -5.47 -3.22 13.10
N LEU A 149 -5.59 -1.91 12.88
CA LEU A 149 -6.88 -1.25 12.83
C LEU A 149 -7.76 -1.81 11.71
N MET A 150 -7.22 -1.95 10.50
CA MET A 150 -7.93 -2.55 9.37
C MET A 150 -8.34 -3.99 9.65
N SER A 151 -7.43 -4.80 10.21
CA SER A 151 -7.68 -6.21 10.50
C SER A 151 -8.73 -6.38 11.59
N TRP A 152 -8.71 -5.53 12.61
CA TRP A 152 -9.72 -5.50 13.65
C TRP A 152 -11.11 -5.22 13.05
N GLN A 153 -11.23 -4.15 12.24
CA GLN A 153 -12.49 -3.81 11.59
C GLN A 153 -12.97 -4.91 10.64
N ALA A 154 -12.06 -5.56 9.91
CA ALA A 154 -12.40 -6.69 9.04
C ALA A 154 -12.94 -7.89 9.84
N LEU A 155 -12.35 -8.20 11.00
CA LEU A 155 -12.82 -9.26 11.89
C LEU A 155 -14.19 -8.92 12.51
N GLU A 156 -14.43 -7.67 12.90
CA GLU A 156 -15.75 -7.23 13.37
C GLU A 156 -16.83 -7.49 12.33
N VAL A 157 -16.58 -7.07 11.08
CA VAL A 157 -17.52 -7.28 9.97
C VAL A 157 -17.77 -8.77 9.75
N LEU A 158 -16.73 -9.59 9.88
CA LEU A 158 -16.80 -11.04 9.70
C LEU A 158 -17.62 -11.74 10.80
N VAL A 159 -17.54 -11.26 12.05
CA VAL A 159 -18.33 -11.79 13.17
C VAL A 159 -19.77 -11.28 13.14
N THR A 160 -19.99 -10.02 12.78
CA THR A 160 -21.30 -9.35 12.87
C THR A 160 -22.17 -9.53 11.63
N ALA A 161 -21.56 -9.69 10.46
CA ALA A 161 -22.24 -9.88 9.19
C ALA A 161 -21.77 -11.19 8.53
N PRO A 162 -22.30 -12.36 8.93
CA PRO A 162 -21.85 -13.68 8.47
C PRO A 162 -22.20 -13.99 7.00
N ALA A 163 -22.53 -12.98 6.20
CA ALA A 163 -22.75 -13.15 4.77
C ALA A 163 -21.45 -13.66 4.12
N LEU A 164 -21.52 -14.78 3.39
CA LEU A 164 -20.38 -15.43 2.75
C LEU A 164 -19.47 -14.48 1.93
N TRP A 165 -20.04 -13.40 1.40
CA TRP A 165 -19.32 -12.36 0.65
C TRP A 165 -18.37 -11.50 1.52
N SER A 166 -18.71 -11.24 2.78
CA SER A 166 -17.85 -10.50 3.70
C SER A 166 -16.58 -11.30 4.02
N TRP A 167 -16.70 -12.62 4.16
CA TRP A 167 -15.59 -13.55 4.36
C TRP A 167 -14.63 -13.59 3.18
N LEU A 168 -15.15 -13.60 1.95
CA LEU A 168 -14.31 -13.62 0.74
C LEU A 168 -13.53 -12.31 0.56
N ILE A 169 -14.18 -11.16 0.77
CA ILE A 169 -13.51 -9.85 0.67
C ILE A 169 -12.50 -9.68 1.80
N ALA A 170 -12.90 -9.93 3.05
CA ALA A 170 -12.01 -9.82 4.21
C ALA A 170 -10.83 -10.79 4.07
N GLY A 171 -11.08 -12.05 3.73
CA GLY A 171 -10.05 -13.07 3.53
C GLY A 171 -9.10 -12.74 2.38
N GLY A 172 -9.62 -12.25 1.25
CA GLY A 172 -8.81 -11.83 0.11
C GLY A 172 -7.91 -10.62 0.43
N VAL A 173 -8.47 -9.62 1.12
CA VAL A 173 -7.73 -8.45 1.60
C VAL A 173 -6.66 -8.85 2.60
N LEU A 174 -7.00 -9.67 3.60
CA LEU A 174 -6.06 -10.16 4.61
C LEU A 174 -4.94 -11.00 3.99
N SER A 175 -5.23 -11.82 2.97
CA SER A 175 -4.23 -12.63 2.27
C SER A 175 -3.25 -11.77 1.47
N LEU A 176 -3.74 -10.76 0.75
CA LEU A 176 -2.90 -9.76 0.07
C LEU A 176 -1.99 -9.02 1.07
N LEU A 177 -2.53 -8.71 2.23
CA LEU A 177 -1.82 -8.02 3.30
C LEU A 177 -0.75 -8.87 3.98
N ALA A 178 -1.05 -10.15 4.24
CA ALA A 178 -0.07 -11.11 4.73
C ALA A 178 1.09 -11.25 3.74
N ALA A 179 0.80 -11.33 2.45
CA ALA A 179 1.81 -11.37 1.41
C ALA A 179 2.65 -10.08 1.36
N LYS A 180 2.03 -8.91 1.55
CA LYS A 180 2.74 -7.62 1.63
C LYS A 180 3.61 -7.51 2.88
N LEU A 181 3.13 -7.94 4.06
CA LEU A 181 3.93 -7.97 5.28
C LEU A 181 5.16 -8.87 5.13
N LEU A 182 4.97 -10.07 4.59
CA LEU A 182 6.06 -11.00 4.30
C LEU A 182 7.04 -10.40 3.29
N ALA A 183 6.53 -9.71 2.26
CA ALA A 183 7.36 -8.99 1.31
C ALA A 183 8.12 -7.84 1.98
N VAL A 184 7.53 -7.07 2.89
CA VAL A 184 8.23 -6.00 3.62
C VAL A 184 9.33 -6.56 4.52
N VAL A 185 9.08 -7.67 5.20
CA VAL A 185 10.13 -8.36 6.00
C VAL A 185 11.28 -8.82 5.10
N HIS A 186 10.97 -9.36 3.93
CA HIS A 186 11.96 -9.84 2.97
C HIS A 186 12.73 -8.70 2.27
N TYR A 187 12.02 -7.65 1.83
CA TYR A 187 12.61 -6.49 1.19
C TYR A 187 13.33 -5.57 2.17
N GLY A 188 12.91 -5.51 3.44
CA GLY A 188 13.66 -4.80 4.48
C GLY A 188 15.07 -5.36 4.60
N TYR A 189 15.22 -6.68 4.47
CA TYR A 189 16.52 -7.36 4.39
C TYR A 189 17.35 -6.94 3.16
N GLN A 190 16.74 -6.89 1.98
CA GLN A 190 17.45 -6.52 0.74
C GLN A 190 17.74 -5.01 0.63
N ALA A 191 16.82 -4.15 1.05
CA ALA A 191 16.98 -2.69 1.01
C ALA A 191 18.14 -2.24 1.88
N GLN A 192 18.35 -2.89 3.04
CA GLN A 192 19.52 -2.60 3.87
C GLN A 192 20.82 -2.94 3.15
N SER A 193 20.88 -4.03 2.37
CA SER A 193 22.06 -4.31 1.53
C SER A 193 22.22 -3.34 0.34
N SER A 194 21.11 -2.83 -0.22
CA SER A 194 21.11 -1.91 -1.37
C SER A 194 21.41 -0.45 -1.00
N ILE A 195 21.03 0.02 0.19
CA ILE A 195 21.36 1.38 0.66
C ILE A 195 22.89 1.55 0.80
N TYR A 196 23.62 0.47 1.05
CA TYR A 196 25.09 0.46 0.99
C TYR A 196 25.67 0.48 -0.44
N ASP A 197 24.83 0.31 -1.47
CA ASP A 197 25.25 0.34 -2.87
C ASP A 197 24.58 1.51 -3.62
N ALA A 198 24.87 2.74 -3.16
CA ALA A 198 24.43 3.99 -3.77
C ALA A 198 24.75 4.07 -5.28
N THR A 199 25.78 3.35 -5.72
CA THR A 199 26.18 3.16 -7.11
C THR A 199 25.15 2.40 -7.94
N ALA A 200 24.49 1.38 -7.39
CA ALA A 200 23.46 0.61 -8.08
C ALA A 200 22.18 1.44 -8.29
N LEU A 201 21.78 2.23 -7.28
CA LEU A 201 20.61 3.12 -7.39
C LEU A 201 20.82 4.21 -8.45
N ARG A 202 22.04 4.77 -8.52
CA ARG A 202 22.44 5.74 -9.54
C ARG A 202 22.45 5.14 -10.96
N ARG A 203 23.02 3.94 -11.12
CA ARG A 203 22.96 3.21 -12.41
C ARG A 203 21.54 2.86 -12.83
N ALA A 204 20.66 2.48 -11.91
CA ALA A 204 19.28 2.13 -12.21
C ALA A 204 18.42 3.35 -12.63
N THR A 205 18.74 4.53 -12.10
CA THR A 205 18.09 5.80 -12.46
C THR A 205 18.63 6.39 -13.77
N GLU A 206 19.89 6.15 -14.09
CA GLU A 206 20.50 6.56 -15.37
C GLU A 206 20.13 5.62 -16.53
N ALA A 207 19.99 4.31 -16.27
CA ALA A 207 19.61 3.32 -17.29
C ALA A 207 18.10 3.31 -17.57
N ARG A 208 17.61 4.29 -18.33
CA ARG A 208 16.22 4.29 -18.81
C ARG A 208 16.00 3.19 -19.85
N PRO A 209 14.94 2.38 -19.73
CA PRO A 209 14.62 1.44 -20.78
C PRO A 209 14.13 2.19 -22.04
N ALA A 210 14.68 1.84 -23.21
CA ALA A 210 14.43 2.53 -24.48
C ALA A 210 12.94 2.54 -24.91
N TRP A 211 12.13 1.59 -24.42
CA TRP A 211 10.69 1.61 -24.68
C TRP A 211 9.99 2.72 -23.90
N LEU A 212 10.46 3.07 -22.69
CA LEU A 212 9.89 4.15 -21.87
C LEU A 212 10.18 5.51 -22.52
N GLU A 213 11.37 5.70 -23.08
CA GLU A 213 11.67 6.92 -23.85
C GLU A 213 10.80 7.05 -25.09
N ARG A 214 10.56 5.93 -25.80
CA ARG A 214 9.62 5.88 -26.93
C ARG A 214 8.17 6.17 -26.53
N LEU A 215 7.77 5.80 -25.31
CA LEU A 215 6.41 6.03 -24.81
C LEU A 215 6.25 7.48 -24.34
N LEU A 216 7.22 7.99 -23.58
CA LEU A 216 7.25 9.40 -23.15
C LEU A 216 7.34 10.35 -24.35
N SER A 217 8.10 10.02 -25.40
CA SER A 217 8.17 10.87 -26.61
C SER A 217 6.85 10.93 -27.37
N ARG A 218 6.01 9.89 -27.29
CA ARG A 218 4.70 9.83 -27.96
C ARG A 218 3.60 10.59 -27.22
N TYR A 219 3.70 10.72 -25.90
CA TYR A 219 2.61 11.28 -25.08
C TYR A 219 3.09 12.48 -24.25
N THR A 220 2.81 13.68 -24.75
CA THR A 220 3.15 14.96 -24.07
C THR A 220 2.56 15.07 -22.66
N ILE A 221 1.38 14.48 -22.41
CA ILE A 221 0.76 14.42 -21.08
C ILE A 221 1.61 13.58 -20.12
N LEU A 222 2.10 12.41 -20.55
CA LEU A 222 2.98 11.57 -19.72
C LEU A 222 4.32 12.26 -19.46
N GLN A 223 4.87 12.99 -20.44
CA GLN A 223 6.05 13.81 -20.22
C GLN A 223 5.83 14.91 -19.19
N ARG A 224 4.72 15.65 -19.25
CA ARG A 224 4.40 16.70 -18.27
C ARG A 224 4.21 16.11 -16.87
N LEU A 225 3.48 15.00 -16.77
CA LEU A 225 3.29 14.29 -15.52
C LEU A 225 4.62 13.79 -14.94
N TRP A 226 5.49 13.22 -15.78
CA TRP A 226 6.81 12.76 -15.38
C TRP A 226 7.71 13.89 -14.90
N GLN A 227 7.80 14.99 -15.67
CA GLN A 227 8.57 16.16 -15.28
C GLN A 227 8.03 16.81 -14.01
N TRP A 228 6.73 16.77 -13.79
CA TRP A 228 6.11 17.23 -12.55
C TRP A 228 6.48 16.33 -11.38
N LEU A 229 6.32 15.00 -11.50
CA LEU A 229 6.72 14.02 -10.47
C LEU A 229 8.20 14.15 -10.10
N ARG A 230 9.07 14.35 -11.10
CA ARG A 230 10.50 14.55 -10.89
C ARG A 230 10.80 15.85 -10.14
N ARG A 231 10.22 16.98 -10.56
CA ARG A 231 10.39 18.28 -9.87
C ARG A 231 9.87 18.24 -8.44
N VAL A 232 8.75 17.54 -8.22
CA VAL A 232 8.22 17.28 -6.89
C VAL A 232 9.28 16.52 -6.09
N SER A 233 9.71 15.34 -6.53
CA SER A 233 10.73 14.54 -5.85
C SER A 233 12.02 15.32 -5.54
N GLU A 234 12.55 16.07 -6.50
CA GLU A 234 13.76 16.89 -6.34
C GLU A 234 13.57 18.01 -5.30
N ARG A 235 12.43 18.72 -5.32
CA ARG A 235 12.11 19.73 -4.29
C ARG A 235 11.94 19.09 -2.91
N GLY A 236 11.33 17.92 -2.82
CA GLY A 236 11.19 17.17 -1.57
C GLY A 236 12.54 16.81 -0.98
N GLN A 237 13.49 16.35 -1.81
CA GLN A 237 14.87 16.08 -1.39
C GLN A 237 15.58 17.37 -0.94
N GLN A 238 15.50 18.46 -1.72
CA GLN A 238 16.12 19.74 -1.40
C GLN A 238 15.61 20.35 -0.09
N LEU A 239 14.29 20.34 0.13
CA LEU A 239 13.70 20.83 1.38
C LEU A 239 14.13 19.98 2.57
N ALA A 240 14.25 18.66 2.39
CA ALA A 240 14.70 17.78 3.45
C ALA A 240 16.19 18.03 3.80
N THR A 241 17.06 18.27 2.82
CA THR A 241 18.45 18.70 3.09
C THR A 241 18.52 20.07 3.74
N GLN A 242 17.74 21.05 3.26
CA GLN A 242 17.71 22.39 3.86
C GLN A 242 17.19 22.39 5.31
N LEU A 243 16.19 21.57 5.61
CA LEU A 243 15.69 21.41 6.99
C LEU A 243 16.74 20.74 7.88
N LEU A 244 17.46 19.73 7.38
CA LEU A 244 18.56 19.10 8.11
C LEU A 244 19.70 20.08 8.41
N GLU A 245 20.07 20.93 7.45
CA GLU A 245 21.06 21.98 7.64
C GLU A 245 20.59 23.04 8.65
N ARG A 246 19.36 23.53 8.52
CA ARG A 246 18.79 24.56 9.41
C ARG A 246 18.63 24.09 10.85
N LEU A 247 18.31 22.82 11.07
CA LEU A 247 18.14 22.27 12.42
C LEU A 247 19.49 22.04 13.13
N GLN A 248 20.63 22.34 12.50
CA GLN A 248 21.97 22.06 13.03
C GLN A 248 22.06 20.63 13.61
N LEU A 249 21.48 19.67 12.89
CA LEU A 249 21.53 18.26 13.24
C LEU A 249 22.66 17.51 12.51
N PRO A 250 23.86 18.02 12.17
CA PRO A 250 24.83 17.18 11.45
C PRO A 250 25.30 15.99 12.30
N ARG A 251 25.26 16.09 13.64
CA ARG A 251 25.60 14.99 14.56
C ARG A 251 24.45 14.04 14.90
N LEU A 252 23.20 14.46 14.68
CA LEU A 252 22.01 13.63 14.86
C LEU A 252 21.48 13.07 13.53
N ALA A 253 21.73 13.72 12.39
CA ALA A 253 21.47 13.17 11.06
C ALA A 253 22.30 11.90 10.78
N GLN A 254 23.47 11.78 11.43
CA GLN A 254 24.27 10.55 11.42
C GLN A 254 23.73 9.46 12.37
N LYS A 255 22.82 9.79 13.29
CA LYS A 255 22.25 8.85 14.29
C LYS A 255 20.72 8.67 14.24
N SER A 256 19.99 9.49 13.51
CA SER A 256 18.53 9.45 13.42
C SER A 256 18.07 9.78 12.01
N ALA A 257 18.12 8.78 11.14
CA ALA A 257 17.48 8.75 9.83
C ALA A 257 15.93 8.75 9.89
N LEU A 258 15.33 9.03 11.05
CA LEU A 258 13.87 9.10 11.27
C LEU A 258 13.24 10.41 10.78
N VAL A 259 14.02 11.50 10.71
CA VAL A 259 13.48 12.83 10.41
C VAL A 259 13.18 13.01 8.92
N LEU A 260 14.06 12.50 8.04
CA LEU A 260 13.91 12.62 6.58
C LEU A 260 12.68 11.86 6.03
N PRO A 261 12.42 10.58 6.40
CA PRO A 261 11.26 9.83 5.92
C PRO A 261 9.95 10.39 6.47
N LEU A 262 9.93 10.88 7.72
CA LEU A 262 8.74 11.49 8.32
C LEU A 262 8.39 12.82 7.65
N ILE A 263 9.39 13.66 7.35
CA ILE A 263 9.21 14.90 6.57
C ILE A 263 8.75 14.57 5.15
N LEU A 264 9.34 13.57 4.50
CA LEU A 264 8.91 13.12 3.16
C LEU A 264 7.50 12.51 3.17
N LEU A 265 7.10 11.79 4.22
CA LEU A 265 5.74 11.27 4.42
C LEU A 265 4.74 12.40 4.67
N LEU A 266 5.04 13.34 5.56
CA LEU A 266 4.19 14.52 5.83
C LEU A 266 4.07 15.40 4.59
N TRP A 267 5.14 15.57 3.84
CA TRP A 267 5.14 16.32 2.59
C TRP A 267 4.40 15.57 1.46
N GLN A 268 4.54 14.25 1.34
CA GLN A 268 3.72 13.43 0.44
C GLN A 268 2.24 13.52 0.83
N TRP A 269 1.91 13.50 2.12
CA TRP A 269 0.57 13.74 2.64
C TRP A 269 0.04 15.13 2.27
N CYS A 270 0.82 16.20 2.48
CA CYS A 270 0.44 17.56 2.12
C CYS A 270 0.27 17.73 0.59
N THR A 271 1.11 17.09 -0.22
CA THR A 271 0.94 17.10 -1.68
C THR A 271 -0.29 16.32 -2.12
N ALA A 272 -0.55 15.15 -1.55
CA ALA A 272 -1.78 14.39 -1.79
C ALA A 272 -3.01 15.22 -1.39
N LEU A 273 -3.03 15.84 -0.21
CA LEU A 273 -4.11 16.74 0.22
C LEU A 273 -4.27 17.96 -0.70
N SER A 274 -3.18 18.53 -1.24
CA SER A 274 -3.26 19.64 -2.19
C SER A 274 -3.79 19.25 -3.57
N ILE A 275 -3.59 17.99 -3.98
CA ILE A 275 -4.08 17.44 -5.25
C ILE A 275 -5.56 17.11 -5.17
N TRP A 276 -6.00 16.57 -4.02
CA TRP A 276 -7.39 16.14 -3.81
C TRP A 276 -8.28 17.20 -3.15
N GLY A 277 -7.71 18.21 -2.49
CA GLY A 277 -8.44 19.28 -1.79
C GLY A 277 -9.44 20.04 -2.67
N PRO A 278 -9.09 20.47 -3.89
CA PRO A 278 -10.04 21.14 -4.79
C PRO A 278 -11.13 20.20 -5.30
N SER A 279 -10.79 18.93 -5.55
CA SER A 279 -11.73 17.92 -6.09
C SER A 279 -12.71 17.42 -5.04
N LEU A 280 -12.27 17.28 -3.78
CA LEU A 280 -13.10 16.93 -2.63
C LEU A 280 -14.02 18.09 -2.20
N ALA A 281 -13.54 19.34 -2.27
CA ALA A 281 -14.38 20.52 -2.00
C ALA A 281 -15.56 20.64 -2.98
N ILE A 282 -15.37 20.26 -4.25
CA ILE A 282 -16.44 20.23 -5.27
C ILE A 282 -17.43 19.08 -5.04
N LEU A 283 -16.98 17.97 -4.44
CA LEU A 283 -17.79 16.79 -4.13
C LEU A 283 -18.58 16.93 -2.83
N VAL A 284 -18.13 17.78 -1.89
CA VAL A 284 -18.83 18.11 -0.64
C VAL A 284 -19.77 19.31 -0.80
N ALA A 285 -19.56 20.14 -1.82
CA ALA A 285 -20.42 21.28 -2.17
C ALA A 285 -21.61 20.91 -3.08
N ARG A 286 -21.83 19.62 -3.36
CA ARG A 286 -22.96 19.07 -4.13
C ARG A 286 -23.70 18.03 -3.28
#